data_AF-A0A431PGQ6-F1
#
_entry.id   AF-A0A431PGQ6-F1
#
_cell.length_a   1.000
_cell.length_b   1.000
_cell.length_c   1.000
_cell.angle_alpha   90.00
_cell.angle_beta   90.00
_cell.angle_gamma   90.00
#
_symmetry.space_group_name_H-M   'P 1'
#
loop_
_entity.id
_entity.type
_entity.pdbx_description
1 polymer ?
#
loop_
_entity_poly.entity_id
_entity_poly.type
_entity_poly.pdbx_seq_one_letter_code
_entity_poly.pdbx_strand_id
1 'polypeptide(L)'
;MLDFLIHLWPWLAGSLATGAAAGAFLHGGTLRRRPARWLSWFGAAFVAGAAAVALGAVEGAVAAAIEIALACFLAFILGAALLAAARRGSLKDHERWAVGLVPVALLWWGAVEIAAPAYEAQAQKRVAALAQGAGLDPAGFTVSGRDVTAPGALAGKTDLAAEIAATPGVRRVILARD
;
A
#
# COMPACT_ATOMS: atom_id res chain seq x y z
N MET A 1 5.84 -8.12 -0.81
CA MET A 1 5.60 -6.76 -0.24
C MET A 1 6.72 -5.80 -0.61
N LEU A 2 7.99 -6.15 -0.40
CA LEU A 2 9.12 -5.26 -0.68
C LEU A 2 9.23 -4.83 -2.16
N ASP A 3 9.04 -5.76 -3.11
CA ASP A 3 9.01 -5.45 -4.56
C ASP A 3 7.95 -4.39 -4.93
N PHE A 4 6.77 -4.49 -4.33
CA PHE A 4 5.68 -3.53 -4.53
C PHE A 4 6.03 -2.15 -3.97
N LEU A 5 6.65 -2.09 -2.79
CA LEU A 5 7.12 -0.83 -2.20
C LEU A 5 8.25 -0.19 -3.01
N ILE A 6 9.15 -0.99 -3.58
CA ILE A 6 10.17 -0.50 -4.51
C ILE A 6 9.49 0.10 -5.74
N HIS A 7 8.49 -0.56 -6.32
CA HIS A 7 7.77 0.01 -7.45
C HIS A 7 7.08 1.35 -7.12
N LEU A 8 6.60 1.50 -5.88
CA LEU A 8 5.96 2.72 -5.38
C LEU A 8 6.94 3.79 -4.90
N TRP A 9 8.26 3.58 -4.99
CA TRP A 9 9.26 4.47 -4.37
C TRP A 9 9.09 5.96 -4.69
N PRO A 10 8.75 6.41 -5.93
CA PRO A 10 8.64 7.84 -6.21
C PRO A 10 7.48 8.49 -5.45
N TRP A 11 6.37 7.75 -5.33
CA TRP A 11 5.16 8.16 -4.62
C TRP A 11 5.37 8.20 -3.10
N LEU A 12 6.10 7.21 -2.58
CA LEU A 12 6.47 7.15 -1.16
C LEU A 12 7.46 8.26 -0.81
N ALA A 13 8.46 8.52 -1.67
CA ALA A 13 9.40 9.62 -1.51
C ALA A 13 8.69 10.98 -1.52
N GLY A 14 7.74 11.18 -2.44
CA GLY A 14 6.91 12.39 -2.47
C GLY A 14 6.06 12.56 -1.20
N SER A 15 5.49 11.46 -0.69
CA SER A 15 4.70 11.47 0.55
C SER A 15 5.57 11.81 1.75
N LEU A 16 6.78 11.23 1.82
CA LEU A 16 7.77 11.52 2.85
C LEU A 16 8.25 12.98 2.80
N ALA A 17 8.53 13.52 1.61
CA ALA A 17 8.93 14.92 1.44
C ALA A 17 7.81 15.88 1.85
N THR A 18 6.57 15.55 1.51
CA THR A 18 5.37 16.30 1.93
C THR A 18 5.20 16.27 3.45
N GLY A 19 5.40 15.09 4.06
CA GLY A 19 5.45 14.93 5.51
C GLY A 19 6.51 15.79 6.14
N ALA A 20 7.74 15.73 5.64
CA ALA A 20 8.85 16.54 6.11
C ALA A 20 8.50 18.02 6.03
N ALA A 21 8.02 18.52 4.89
CA ALA A 21 7.58 19.91 4.74
C ALA A 21 6.53 20.29 5.79
N ALA A 22 5.50 19.47 5.98
CA ALA A 22 4.48 19.69 7.02
C ALA A 22 5.09 19.76 8.43
N GLY A 23 6.04 18.86 8.76
CA GLY A 23 6.76 18.84 10.03
C GLY A 23 7.66 20.08 10.23
N ALA A 24 8.26 20.61 9.16
CA ALA A 24 9.10 21.82 9.22
C ALA A 24 8.33 23.05 9.69
N PHE A 25 7.07 23.18 9.28
CA PHE A 25 6.24 24.34 9.59
C PHE A 25 5.65 24.30 11.01
N LEU A 26 5.81 23.19 11.73
CA LEU A 26 5.42 23.07 13.14
C LEU A 26 6.43 23.81 14.01
N HIS A 27 6.11 25.05 14.36
CA HIS A 27 6.89 25.82 15.32
C HIS A 27 6.59 25.34 16.74
N GLY A 28 7.57 25.47 17.65
CA GLY A 28 7.46 25.03 19.04
C GLY A 28 6.36 25.78 19.82
N GLY A 29 5.14 25.27 19.73
CA GLY A 29 4.00 25.69 20.55
C GLY A 29 4.00 25.01 21.91
N THR A 30 3.38 25.67 22.89
CA THR A 30 3.20 25.17 24.25
C THR A 30 2.55 23.78 24.26
N LEU A 31 3.14 22.86 25.01
CA LEU A 31 2.67 21.47 25.17
C LEU A 31 1.16 21.42 25.44
N ARG A 32 0.38 20.98 24.46
CA ARG A 32 -1.02 20.63 24.68
C ARG A 32 -1.03 19.27 25.36
N ARG A 33 -1.67 19.17 26.53
CA ARG A 33 -1.76 17.89 27.28
C ARG A 33 -2.55 16.79 26.55
N ARG A 34 -3.22 17.08 25.44
CA ARG A 34 -4.04 16.13 24.69
C ARG A 34 -3.62 16.08 23.22
N PRO A 35 -3.51 14.88 22.62
CA PRO A 35 -3.19 14.75 21.20
C PRO A 35 -4.28 15.39 20.35
N ALA A 36 -3.88 15.95 19.19
CA ALA A 36 -4.80 16.42 18.17
C ALA A 36 -5.86 15.35 17.86
N ARG A 37 -7.14 15.74 17.89
CA ARG A 37 -8.28 14.83 17.64
C ARG A 37 -8.13 14.10 16.30
N TRP A 38 -7.68 14.82 15.28
CA TRP A 38 -7.42 14.29 13.94
C TRP A 38 -6.38 13.16 13.92
N LEU A 39 -5.29 13.28 14.70
CA LEU A 39 -4.27 12.24 14.77
C LEU A 39 -4.83 10.92 15.31
N SER A 40 -5.75 11.00 16.28
CA SER A 40 -6.40 9.82 16.86
C SER A 40 -7.33 9.14 15.86
N TRP A 41 -8.12 9.93 15.11
CA TRP A 41 -9.00 9.41 14.06
C TRP A 41 -8.22 8.76 12.90
N PHE A 42 -7.17 9.43 12.41
CA PHE A 42 -6.33 8.85 11.35
C PHE A 42 -5.57 7.62 11.83
N GLY A 43 -5.08 7.61 13.07
CA GLY A 43 -4.47 6.43 13.67
C GLY A 43 -5.43 5.25 13.75
N ALA A 44 -6.68 5.49 14.18
CA ALA A 44 -7.71 4.45 14.22
C ALA A 44 -8.06 3.95 12.81
N ALA A 45 -8.24 4.84 11.84
CA ALA A 45 -8.51 4.48 10.45
C ALA A 45 -7.36 3.68 9.82
N PHE A 46 -6.11 4.06 10.10
CA PHE A 46 -4.92 3.33 9.66
C PHE A 46 -4.90 1.90 10.22
N VAL A 47 -5.12 1.73 11.53
CA VAL A 47 -5.16 0.41 12.16
C VAL A 47 -6.31 -0.44 11.60
N ALA A 48 -7.50 0.15 11.42
CA ALA A 48 -8.64 -0.55 10.85
C ALA A 48 -8.37 -1.01 9.39
N GLY A 49 -7.79 -0.15 8.56
CA GLY A 49 -7.40 -0.48 7.19
C GLY A 49 -6.33 -1.57 7.14
N ALA A 50 -5.30 -1.46 7.97
CA ALA A 50 -4.26 -2.47 8.08
C ALA A 50 -4.82 -3.83 8.54
N ALA A 51 -5.72 -3.83 9.52
CA ALA A 51 -6.40 -5.04 9.97
C ALA A 51 -7.29 -5.64 8.87
N ALA A 52 -8.05 -4.83 8.14
CA ALA A 52 -8.91 -5.30 7.04
C ALA A 52 -8.08 -6.01 5.94
N VAL A 53 -6.91 -5.46 5.60
CA VAL A 53 -5.97 -6.08 4.65
C VAL A 53 -5.35 -7.35 5.22
N ALA A 54 -4.87 -7.31 6.47
CA ALA A 54 -4.19 -8.44 7.12
C ALA A 54 -5.12 -9.64 7.36
N LEU A 55 -6.38 -9.39 7.68
CA LEU A 55 -7.43 -10.41 7.83
C LEU A 55 -7.99 -10.88 6.48
N GLY A 56 -7.57 -10.23 5.39
CA GLY A 56 -8.03 -10.55 4.04
C GLY A 56 -9.49 -10.24 3.76
N ALA A 57 -10.10 -9.32 4.53
CA ALA A 57 -11.49 -8.87 4.35
C ALA A 57 -11.71 -8.08 3.05
N VAL A 58 -10.63 -7.69 2.37
CA VAL A 58 -10.66 -6.95 1.11
C VAL A 58 -9.73 -7.61 0.10
N GLU A 59 -10.17 -7.70 -1.14
CA GLU A 59 -9.49 -8.41 -2.24
C GLU A 59 -9.25 -7.49 -3.44
N GLY A 60 -8.35 -7.94 -4.31
CA GLY A 60 -8.13 -7.34 -5.62
C GLY A 60 -7.58 -5.91 -5.58
N ALA A 61 -8.01 -5.11 -6.55
CA ALA A 61 -7.61 -3.71 -6.72
C ALA A 61 -7.92 -2.83 -5.49
N VAL A 62 -9.04 -3.08 -4.80
CA VAL A 62 -9.41 -2.30 -3.60
C VAL A 62 -8.40 -2.52 -2.48
N ALA A 63 -7.99 -3.78 -2.28
CA ALA A 63 -7.01 -4.10 -1.26
C ALA A 63 -5.64 -3.48 -1.58
N ALA A 64 -5.23 -3.50 -2.86
CA ALA A 64 -4.02 -2.81 -3.31
C ALA A 64 -4.11 -1.30 -3.07
N ALA A 65 -5.25 -0.66 -3.35
CA ALA A 65 -5.44 0.77 -3.09
C ALA A 65 -5.32 1.13 -1.60
N ILE A 66 -5.85 0.28 -0.71
CA ILE A 66 -5.69 0.44 0.75
C ILE A 66 -4.22 0.25 1.15
N GLU A 67 -3.51 -0.76 0.63
CA GLU A 67 -2.08 -0.96 0.91
C GLU A 67 -1.24 0.26 0.51
N ILE A 68 -1.51 0.85 -0.67
CA ILE A 68 -0.86 2.08 -1.13
C ILE A 68 -1.20 3.25 -0.20
N ALA A 69 -2.46 3.41 0.19
CA ALA A 69 -2.88 4.46 1.12
C ALA A 69 -2.13 4.38 2.46
N LEU A 70 -2.04 3.17 3.03
CA LEU A 70 -1.31 2.92 4.26
C LEU A 70 0.18 3.24 4.10
N ALA A 71 0.80 2.83 2.99
CA ALA A 71 2.21 3.09 2.73
C ALA A 71 2.49 4.60 2.57
N CYS A 72 1.68 5.32 1.79
CA CYS A 72 1.77 6.77 1.62
C CYS A 72 1.57 7.52 2.94
N PHE A 73 0.56 7.14 3.72
CA PHE A 73 0.30 7.75 5.02
C PHE A 73 1.45 7.51 6.01
N LEU A 74 1.99 6.28 6.05
CA LEU A 74 3.14 5.97 6.90
C LEU A 74 4.38 6.78 6.51
N ALA A 75 4.68 6.86 5.20
CA ALA A 75 5.78 7.68 4.69
C ALA A 75 5.62 9.15 5.07
N PHE A 76 4.40 9.70 4.95
CA PHE A 76 4.07 11.04 5.38
C PHE A 76 4.30 11.25 6.89
N ILE A 77 3.78 10.38 7.74
CA ILE A 77 3.93 10.50 9.20
C ILE A 77 5.42 10.40 9.59
N LEU A 78 6.19 9.52 8.95
CA LEU A 78 7.63 9.40 9.19
C LEU A 78 8.36 10.69 8.81
N GLY A 79 8.11 11.23 7.62
CA GLY A 79 8.69 12.50 7.20
C GLY A 79 8.36 13.65 8.17
N ALA A 80 7.09 13.74 8.57
CA ALA A 80 6.62 14.77 9.48
C ALA A 80 7.24 14.63 10.88
N ALA A 81 7.34 13.41 11.40
CA ALA A 81 7.91 13.13 12.71
C ALA A 81 9.41 13.41 12.75
N LEU A 82 10.15 13.02 11.71
CA LEU A 82 11.60 13.25 11.62
C LEU A 82 11.93 14.75 11.66
N LEU A 83 11.26 15.55 10.84
CA LEU A 83 11.58 16.97 10.77
C LEU A 83 11.02 17.78 11.95
N ALA A 84 9.86 17.38 12.48
CA ALA A 84 9.35 17.96 13.73
C ALA A 84 10.31 17.70 14.90
N ALA A 85 10.81 16.46 15.05
CA ALA A 85 11.78 16.10 16.09
C ALA A 85 13.08 16.92 15.95
N ALA A 86 13.60 17.07 14.73
CA ALA A 86 14.78 17.89 14.47
C ALA A 86 14.60 19.37 14.86
N ARG A 87 13.37 19.89 14.78
CA ARG A 87 13.01 21.26 15.18
C ARG A 87 12.46 21.40 16.60
N ARG A 88 12.53 20.34 17.42
CA ARG A 88 11.93 20.27 18.77
C ARG A 88 10.42 20.56 18.78
N GLY A 89 9.74 20.33 17.66
CA GLY A 89 8.30 20.43 17.51
C GLY A 89 7.61 19.09 17.78
N SER A 90 6.27 19.11 17.81
CA SER A 90 5.47 17.92 18.06
C SER A 90 4.20 17.93 17.21
N LEU A 91 3.95 16.79 16.55
CA LEU A 91 2.75 16.54 15.74
C LEU A 91 1.48 16.45 16.60
N LYS A 92 1.62 16.08 17.88
CA LYS A 92 0.48 15.93 18.80
C LYS A 92 -0.13 17.28 19.16
N ASP A 93 0.66 18.35 19.11
CA ASP A 93 0.29 19.65 19.64
C ASP A 93 -0.39 20.56 18.60
N HIS A 94 -0.28 20.23 17.31
CA HIS A 94 -0.68 21.11 16.22
C HIS A 94 -1.60 20.39 15.26
N GLU A 95 -2.72 20.99 14.86
CA GLU A 95 -3.62 20.40 13.84
C GLU A 95 -3.20 20.76 12.41
N ARG A 96 -2.29 21.74 12.25
CA ARG A 96 -1.87 22.27 10.94
C ARG A 96 -1.12 21.28 10.06
N TRP A 97 -0.53 20.22 10.62
CA TRP A 97 0.10 19.17 9.81
C TRP A 97 -0.90 18.46 8.90
N ALA A 98 -2.19 18.44 9.28
CA ALA A 98 -3.25 17.79 8.52
C ALA A 98 -3.45 18.42 7.13
N VAL A 99 -3.05 19.67 6.92
CA VAL A 99 -3.05 20.30 5.58
C VAL A 99 -2.16 19.54 4.60
N GLY A 100 -1.07 18.92 5.10
CA GLY A 100 -0.19 18.06 4.30
C GLY A 100 -0.85 16.77 3.82
N LEU A 101 -2.03 16.40 4.34
CA LEU A 101 -2.76 15.21 3.86
C LEU A 101 -3.38 15.43 2.48
N VAL A 102 -3.67 16.67 2.09
CA VAL A 102 -4.20 16.97 0.74
C VAL A 102 -3.21 16.56 -0.35
N PRO A 103 -1.95 17.04 -0.35
CA PRO A 103 -0.96 16.58 -1.32
C PRO A 103 -0.66 15.07 -1.22
N VAL A 104 -0.67 14.47 -0.02
CA VAL A 104 -0.51 13.02 0.13
C VAL A 104 -1.67 12.25 -0.50
N ALA A 105 -2.91 12.73 -0.38
CA ALA A 105 -4.06 12.11 -1.02
C ALA A 105 -3.95 12.14 -2.54
N LEU A 106 -3.43 13.24 -3.12
CA LEU A 106 -3.15 13.33 -4.56
C LEU A 106 -2.05 12.35 -5.00
N LEU A 107 -0.99 12.20 -4.19
CA LEU A 107 0.07 11.22 -4.45
C LEU A 107 -0.45 9.78 -4.36
N TRP A 108 -1.27 9.48 -3.35
CA TRP A 108 -1.94 8.19 -3.23
C TRP A 108 -2.81 7.91 -4.45
N TRP A 109 -3.64 8.87 -4.87
CA TRP A 109 -4.50 8.74 -6.05
C TRP A 109 -3.68 8.45 -7.30
N GLY A 110 -2.62 9.24 -7.56
CA GLY A 110 -1.74 9.00 -8.70
C GLY A 110 -1.04 7.64 -8.64
N ALA A 111 -0.65 7.17 -7.46
CA ALA A 111 -0.08 5.84 -7.29
C ALA A 111 -1.10 4.73 -7.60
N VAL A 112 -2.36 4.89 -7.22
CA VAL A 112 -3.45 3.97 -7.53
C VAL A 112 -3.77 3.94 -9.02
N GLU A 113 -3.81 5.08 -9.69
CA GLU A 113 -4.20 5.16 -11.11
C GLU A 113 -3.05 4.81 -12.07
N ILE A 114 -1.80 5.03 -11.67
CA ILE A 114 -0.65 4.91 -12.58
C ILE A 114 0.22 3.71 -12.21
N ALA A 115 0.68 3.63 -10.96
CA ALA A 115 1.63 2.62 -10.55
C ALA A 115 0.98 1.25 -10.30
N ALA A 116 -0.23 1.23 -9.72
CA ALA A 116 -0.92 -0.03 -9.43
C ALA A 116 -1.25 -0.84 -10.70
N PRO A 117 -1.83 -0.25 -11.78
CA PRO A 117 -2.14 -1.00 -12.99
C PRO A 117 -0.89 -1.43 -13.75
N ALA A 118 0.16 -0.59 -13.76
CA ALA A 118 1.44 -0.93 -14.35
C ALA A 118 2.10 -2.13 -13.63
N TYR A 119 2.01 -2.17 -12.30
CA TYR A 119 2.50 -3.28 -11.48
C TYR A 119 1.67 -4.54 -11.68
N GLU A 120 0.34 -4.43 -11.72
CA GLU A 120 -0.59 -5.52 -12.00
C GLU A 120 -0.31 -6.17 -13.35
N ALA A 121 -0.10 -5.36 -14.40
CA ALA A 121 0.26 -5.87 -15.73
C ALA A 121 1.62 -6.61 -15.73
N GLN A 122 2.58 -6.18 -14.91
CA GLN A 122 3.86 -6.90 -14.75
C GLN A 122 3.67 -8.22 -13.99
N ALA A 123 2.86 -8.22 -12.92
CA ALA A 123 2.53 -9.43 -12.17
C ALA A 123 1.80 -10.44 -13.05
N GLN A 124 0.81 -9.99 -13.85
CA GLN A 124 0.10 -10.82 -14.84
C GLN A 124 1.09 -11.48 -15.82
N LYS A 125 2.06 -10.73 -16.36
CA LYS A 125 3.08 -11.29 -17.27
C LYS A 125 3.93 -12.37 -16.60
N ARG A 126 4.34 -12.17 -15.35
CA ARG A 126 5.13 -13.16 -14.58
C ARG A 126 4.33 -14.44 -14.32
N VAL A 127 3.07 -14.29 -13.89
CA VAL A 127 2.17 -15.42 -13.64
C VAL A 127 1.86 -16.17 -14.93
N ALA A 128 1.57 -15.46 -16.02
CA ALA A 128 1.32 -16.07 -17.33
C ALA A 128 2.53 -16.87 -17.85
N ALA A 129 3.75 -16.36 -17.67
CA ALA A 129 4.98 -17.06 -18.06
C ALA A 129 5.16 -18.38 -17.27
N LEU A 130 4.89 -18.37 -15.97
CA LEU A 130 4.92 -19.58 -15.13
C LEU A 130 3.84 -20.58 -15.52
N ALA A 131 2.62 -20.11 -15.76
CA ALA A 131 1.52 -20.96 -16.23
C ALA A 131 1.86 -21.65 -17.57
N GLN A 132 2.40 -20.89 -18.51
CA GLN A 132 2.84 -21.41 -19.81
C GLN A 132 3.97 -22.44 -19.67
N GLY A 133 4.96 -22.17 -18.81
CA GLY A 133 6.03 -23.11 -18.51
C GLY A 133 5.56 -24.44 -17.92
N ALA A 134 4.43 -24.42 -17.20
CA ALA A 134 3.80 -25.59 -16.60
C ALA A 134 2.70 -26.23 -17.46
N GLY A 135 2.56 -25.80 -18.73
CA GLY A 135 1.58 -26.32 -19.68
C GLY A 135 0.12 -25.99 -19.35
N LEU A 136 -0.12 -24.94 -18.57
CA LEU A 136 -1.47 -24.41 -18.34
C LEU A 136 -1.77 -23.25 -19.31
N ASP A 137 -3.05 -23.06 -19.60
CA ASP A 137 -3.50 -21.91 -20.36
C ASP A 137 -3.32 -20.62 -19.53
N PRO A 138 -2.47 -19.67 -19.95
CA PRO A 138 -2.27 -18.41 -19.26
C PRO A 138 -3.53 -17.54 -19.23
N ALA A 139 -4.47 -17.72 -20.16
CA ALA A 139 -5.73 -16.97 -20.18
C ALA A 139 -6.66 -17.32 -19.01
N GLY A 140 -6.48 -18.49 -18.38
CA GLY A 140 -7.22 -18.90 -17.19
C GLY A 140 -6.79 -18.18 -15.91
N PHE A 141 -5.68 -17.43 -15.94
CA PHE A 141 -5.16 -16.70 -14.79
C PHE A 141 -5.48 -15.22 -14.92
N THR A 142 -6.09 -14.64 -13.89
CA THR A 142 -6.35 -13.20 -13.82
C THR A 142 -5.73 -12.63 -12.55
N VAL A 143 -5.00 -11.54 -12.68
CA VAL A 143 -4.50 -10.76 -11.55
C VAL A 143 -5.42 -9.57 -11.34
N SER A 144 -5.77 -9.28 -10.09
CA SER A 144 -6.42 -8.03 -9.69
C SER A 144 -5.64 -7.43 -8.52
N GLY A 145 -5.07 -6.24 -8.71
CA GLY A 145 -4.11 -5.65 -7.79
C GLY A 145 -2.89 -6.55 -7.58
N ARG A 146 -2.97 -7.41 -6.56
CA ARG A 146 -1.92 -8.38 -6.18
C ARG A 146 -2.46 -9.78 -5.90
N ASP A 147 -3.75 -9.99 -6.12
CA ASP A 147 -4.40 -11.28 -5.91
C ASP A 147 -4.51 -11.98 -7.27
N VAL A 148 -4.14 -13.26 -7.32
CA VAL A 148 -4.19 -14.08 -8.54
C VAL A 148 -5.40 -14.99 -8.44
N THR A 149 -6.35 -14.87 -9.36
CA THR A 149 -7.40 -15.88 -9.55
C THR A 149 -6.91 -16.91 -10.55
N ALA A 150 -6.86 -18.16 -10.12
CA ALA A 150 -6.37 -19.30 -10.90
C ALA A 150 -7.50 -20.27 -11.23
N PRO A 151 -7.42 -21.01 -12.35
CA PRO A 151 -8.44 -21.97 -12.75
C PRO A 151 -8.44 -23.20 -11.83
N GLY A 152 -9.56 -23.92 -11.74
CA GLY A 152 -9.69 -25.14 -10.93
C GLY A 152 -8.66 -26.23 -11.26
N ALA A 153 -8.14 -26.25 -12.50
CA ALA A 153 -7.05 -27.11 -12.94
C ALA A 153 -5.74 -26.93 -12.13
N LEU A 154 -5.57 -25.80 -11.41
CA LEU A 154 -4.44 -25.59 -10.51
C LEU A 154 -4.57 -26.38 -9.20
N ALA A 155 -5.78 -26.77 -8.78
CA ALA A 155 -6.02 -27.45 -7.49
C ALA A 155 -5.24 -28.77 -7.33
N GLY A 156 -4.93 -29.45 -8.44
CA GLY A 156 -4.11 -30.67 -8.46
C GLY A 156 -2.59 -30.45 -8.60
N LYS A 157 -2.13 -29.21 -8.74
CA LYS A 157 -0.71 -28.85 -8.97
C LYS A 157 -0.17 -27.98 -7.83
N THR A 158 -0.02 -28.57 -6.64
CA THR A 158 0.40 -27.86 -5.41
C THR A 158 1.74 -27.14 -5.54
N ASP A 159 2.71 -27.73 -6.25
CA ASP A 159 4.03 -27.14 -6.43
C ASP A 159 3.96 -25.87 -7.30
N LEU A 160 3.15 -25.90 -8.36
CA LEU A 160 2.91 -24.74 -9.21
C LEU A 160 2.13 -23.65 -8.48
N ALA A 161 1.16 -24.03 -7.64
CA ALA A 161 0.43 -23.06 -6.81
C ALA A 161 1.37 -22.36 -5.81
N ALA A 162 2.31 -23.09 -5.22
CA ALA A 162 3.33 -22.52 -4.34
C ALA A 162 4.30 -21.60 -5.10
N GLU A 163 4.71 -21.98 -6.32
CA GLU A 163 5.59 -21.15 -7.16
C GLU A 163 4.91 -19.84 -7.60
N ILE A 164 3.64 -19.91 -8.00
CA ILE A 164 2.84 -18.72 -8.31
C ILE A 164 2.66 -17.85 -7.06
N ALA A 165 2.39 -18.44 -5.89
CA ALA A 165 2.27 -17.70 -4.63
C ALA A 165 3.60 -17.04 -4.20
N ALA A 166 4.74 -17.64 -4.54
CA ALA A 166 6.08 -17.09 -4.29
C ALA A 166 6.50 -16.02 -5.30
N THR A 167 5.74 -15.83 -6.39
CA THR A 167 6.08 -14.87 -7.44
C THR A 167 6.08 -13.44 -6.91
N PRO A 168 7.10 -12.61 -7.22
CA PRO A 168 7.13 -11.22 -6.82
C PRO A 168 5.86 -10.47 -7.21
N GLY A 169 5.23 -9.86 -6.21
CA GLY A 169 4.01 -9.07 -6.37
C GLY A 169 2.72 -9.82 -6.08
N VAL A 170 2.74 -11.15 -6.10
CA VAL A 170 1.59 -11.96 -5.67
C VAL A 170 1.43 -11.84 -4.15
N ARG A 171 0.19 -11.68 -3.71
CA ARG A 171 -0.21 -11.63 -2.30
C ARG A 171 -0.95 -12.89 -1.89
N ARG A 172 -1.90 -13.33 -2.71
CA ARG A 172 -2.64 -14.58 -2.52
C ARG A 172 -3.00 -15.17 -3.88
N VAL A 173 -3.25 -16.47 -3.87
CA VAL A 173 -3.84 -17.20 -5.01
C VAL A 173 -5.23 -17.67 -4.58
N ILE A 174 -6.23 -17.32 -5.38
CA ILE A 174 -7.64 -17.67 -5.20
C ILE A 174 -7.98 -18.69 -6.28
N LEU A 175 -8.49 -19.86 -5.90
CA LEU A 175 -9.01 -20.81 -6.88
C LEU A 175 -10.40 -20.36 -7.33
N ALA A 176 -10.60 -20.25 -8.64
CA ALA A 176 -11.92 -20.09 -9.21
C ALA A 176 -12.81 -21.26 -8.77
N ARG A 177 -14.01 -20.96 -8.28
CA ARG A 177 -15.04 -21.99 -8.05
C ARG A 177 -15.64 -22.30 -9.41
N ASP A 178 -15.53 -23.56 -9.82
CA ASP A 178 -16.25 -24.11 -10.98
C ASP A 178 -17.78 -24.02 -10.79
#